data_AF-A0A1F4X2G0-F1
#
_entry.id   AF-A0A1F4X2G0-F1
#
_cell.length_a   1.000
_cell.length_b   1.000
_cell.length_c   1.000
_cell.angle_alpha   90.00
_cell.angle_beta   90.00
_cell.angle_gamma   90.00
#
_symmetry.space_group_name_H-M   'P 1'
#
loop_
_entity.id
_entity.type
_entity.pdbx_description
1 polymer ?
#
loop_
_entity_poly.entity_id
_entity_poly.type
_entity_poly.pdbx_seq_one_letter_code
_entity_poly.pdbx_strand_id
1 'polypeptide(L)'
;MPEDTYPTSANLEGLLSKYKRLKSRYKSILDLAGKILFELENSGSERIIKALLEEKLRIAEKIQLETDELAVHPIPQNEVINSQIIREAKEIIADIKIMLGDLYEREETISEWIKKRGMKFESP
;
A
#
# COMPACT_ATOMS: atom_id res chain seq x y z
N MET A 1 9.37 -19.60 31.86
CA MET A 1 10.11 -19.72 30.59
C MET A 1 9.28 -19.02 29.54
N PRO A 2 9.82 -18.06 28.76
CA PRO A 2 9.06 -17.54 27.63
C PRO A 2 8.97 -18.68 26.62
N GLU A 3 7.76 -19.03 26.19
CA GLU A 3 7.58 -19.98 25.12
C GLU A 3 8.28 -19.40 23.88
N ASP A 4 9.31 -20.09 23.40
CA ASP A 4 9.83 -19.91 22.06
C ASP A 4 8.72 -20.33 21.09
N THR A 5 7.75 -19.44 20.85
CA THR A 5 6.74 -19.62 19.82
C THR A 5 7.43 -19.44 18.48
N TYR A 6 8.12 -20.49 18.04
CA TYR A 6 8.44 -20.67 16.64
C TYR A 6 7.17 -20.44 15.82
N PRO A 7 7.24 -19.68 14.72
CA PRO A 7 6.08 -19.48 13.88
C PRO A 7 5.58 -20.83 13.37
N THR A 8 4.37 -21.21 13.76
CA THR A 8 3.70 -22.39 13.24
C THR A 8 3.38 -22.18 11.76
N SER A 9 3.27 -23.26 10.98
CA SER A 9 2.90 -23.20 9.55
C SER A 9 1.59 -22.42 9.32
N ALA A 10 0.60 -22.61 10.19
CA ALA A 10 -0.66 -21.86 10.18
C ALA A 10 -0.46 -20.34 10.39
N ASN A 11 0.49 -19.94 11.23
CA ASN A 11 0.84 -18.54 11.44
C ASN A 11 1.50 -17.94 10.19
N LEU A 12 2.38 -18.70 9.52
CA LEU A 12 3.05 -18.28 8.28
C LEU A 12 2.09 -18.12 7.10
N GLU A 13 1.10 -19.01 6.93
CA GLU A 13 0.06 -18.87 5.90
C GLU A 13 -0.85 -17.65 6.15
N GLY A 14 -1.18 -17.39 7.41
CA GLY A 14 -1.90 -16.19 7.83
C GLY A 14 -1.14 -14.92 7.50
N LEU A 15 0.17 -14.89 7.77
CA LEU A 15 1.06 -13.79 7.42
C LEU A 15 1.16 -13.60 5.90
N LEU A 16 1.38 -14.66 5.12
CA LEU A 16 1.42 -14.57 3.66
C LEU A 16 0.11 -14.00 3.08
N SER A 17 -1.03 -14.40 3.65
CA SER A 17 -2.34 -13.88 3.25
C SER A 17 -2.46 -12.37 3.53
N LYS A 18 -1.93 -11.89 4.67
CA LYS A 18 -1.83 -10.45 4.96
C LYS A 18 -0.95 -9.72 3.94
N TYR A 19 0.24 -10.24 3.62
CA TYR A 19 1.11 -9.64 2.60
C TYR A 19 0.45 -9.59 1.21
N LYS A 20 -0.27 -10.63 0.80
CA LYS A 20 -1.02 -10.65 -0.47
C LYS A 20 -2.11 -9.57 -0.50
N ARG A 21 -2.86 -9.40 0.59
CA ARG A 21 -3.85 -8.31 0.70
C ARG A 21 -3.19 -6.95 0.64
N LEU A 22 -2.09 -6.76 1.38
CA LEU A 22 -1.33 -5.51 1.37
C LEU A 22 -0.85 -5.16 -0.04
N LYS A 23 -0.28 -6.12 -0.76
CA LYS A 23 0.12 -5.96 -2.18
C LYS A 23 -1.05 -5.52 -3.06
N SER A 24 -2.21 -6.16 -2.92
CA SER A 24 -3.41 -5.80 -3.68
C SER A 24 -3.87 -4.36 -3.38
N ARG A 25 -3.78 -3.92 -2.13
CA ARG A 25 -4.15 -2.56 -1.73
C ARG A 25 -3.19 -1.52 -2.30
N TYR A 26 -1.88 -1.78 -2.25
CA TYR A 26 -0.88 -0.91 -2.88
C TYR A 26 -1.13 -0.76 -4.38
N LYS A 27 -1.46 -1.86 -5.07
CA LYS A 27 -1.87 -1.81 -6.47
C LYS A 27 -3.11 -0.92 -6.67
N SER A 28 -4.14 -1.06 -5.84
CA SER A 28 -5.33 -0.21 -5.92
C SER A 28 -5.03 1.27 -5.70
N ILE A 29 -4.13 1.62 -4.77
CA ILE A 29 -3.68 3.01 -4.59
C ILE A 29 -2.95 3.52 -5.83
N LEU A 30 -2.05 2.71 -6.40
CA LEU A 30 -1.30 3.09 -7.58
C LEU A 30 -2.22 3.31 -8.80
N ASP A 31 -3.23 2.46 -8.96
CA ASP A 31 -4.27 2.60 -9.98
C ASP A 31 -5.10 3.88 -9.77
N LEU A 32 -5.47 4.21 -8.53
CA LEU A 32 -6.18 5.45 -8.20
C LEU A 32 -5.32 6.68 -8.48
N ALA A 33 -4.03 6.66 -8.12
CA ALA A 33 -3.10 7.74 -8.45
C ALA A 33 -3.01 7.96 -9.96
N GLY A 34 -2.97 6.87 -10.75
CA GLY A 34 -3.03 6.95 -12.21
C GLY A 34 -4.32 7.58 -12.74
N LYS A 35 -5.48 7.22 -12.18
CA LYS A 35 -6.76 7.85 -12.54
C LYS A 35 -6.80 9.34 -12.17
N ILE A 36 -6.29 9.70 -11.00
CA ILE A 36 -6.22 11.10 -10.56
C ILE A 36 -5.36 11.92 -11.52
N LEU A 37 -4.17 11.41 -11.90
CA LEU A 37 -3.31 12.06 -12.90
C LEU A 37 -4.02 12.22 -14.23
N PHE A 38 -4.69 11.17 -14.72
CA PHE A 38 -5.46 11.24 -15.97
C PHE A 38 -6.52 12.35 -15.91
N GLU A 39 -7.31 12.42 -14.84
CA GLU A 39 -8.32 13.48 -14.67
C GLU A 39 -7.66 14.88 -14.58
N LEU A 40 -6.51 15.00 -13.91
CA LEU A 40 -5.76 16.26 -13.82
C LEU A 40 -5.16 16.70 -15.16
N GLU A 41 -4.75 15.79 -16.03
CA GLU A 41 -4.21 16.11 -17.34
C GLU A 41 -5.32 16.49 -18.33
N ASN A 42 -6.48 15.85 -18.23
CA ASN A 42 -7.58 15.97 -19.19
C ASN A 42 -8.65 16.98 -18.77
N SER A 43 -8.35 17.86 -17.81
CA SER A 43 -9.33 18.82 -17.27
C SER A 43 -10.61 18.17 -16.75
N GLY A 44 -10.44 16.99 -16.15
CA GLY A 44 -11.46 16.26 -15.41
C GLY A 44 -12.10 17.10 -14.31
N SER A 45 -13.31 16.70 -13.94
CA SER A 45 -14.10 17.42 -12.95
C SER A 45 -13.43 17.40 -11.58
N GLU A 46 -13.36 18.55 -10.91
CA GLU A 46 -12.89 18.65 -9.52
C GLU A 46 -13.64 17.68 -8.59
N ARG A 47 -14.94 17.46 -8.83
CA ARG A 47 -15.74 16.50 -8.07
C ARG A 47 -15.25 15.06 -8.24
N ILE A 48 -14.83 14.69 -9.45
CA ILE A 48 -14.29 13.34 -9.73
C ILE A 48 -12.94 13.19 -9.05
N ILE A 49 -12.06 14.19 -9.18
CA ILE A 49 -10.73 14.18 -8.56
C ILE A 49 -10.86 14.08 -7.02
N LYS A 50 -11.77 14.83 -6.41
CA LYS A 50 -12.08 14.73 -4.97
C LYS A 50 -12.54 13.33 -4.57
N ALA A 51 -13.49 12.75 -5.29
CA ALA A 51 -13.97 11.39 -5.01
C ALA A 51 -12.85 10.32 -5.12
N LEU A 52 -11.96 10.47 -6.11
CA LEU A 52 -10.81 9.56 -6.28
C LEU A 52 -9.79 9.71 -5.15
N LEU A 53 -9.55 10.94 -4.68
CA LEU A 53 -8.66 11.20 -3.54
C LEU A 53 -9.23 10.65 -2.23
N GLU A 54 -10.53 10.83 -1.98
CA GLU A 54 -11.20 10.25 -0.81
C GLU A 54 -11.14 8.71 -0.80
N GLU A 55 -11.36 8.06 -1.94
CA GLU A 55 -11.19 6.61 -2.06
C GLU A 55 -9.74 6.20 -1.75
N LYS A 56 -8.78 6.94 -2.31
CA LYS A 56 -7.36 6.67 -2.10
C LYS A 56 -6.97 6.80 -0.63
N LEU A 57 -7.46 7.81 0.08
CA LEU A 57 -7.26 7.98 1.52
C LEU A 57 -7.86 6.81 2.32
N ARG A 58 -9.07 6.36 1.98
CA ARG A 58 -9.70 5.21 2.63
C ARG A 58 -8.92 3.91 2.44
N ILE A 59 -8.29 3.71 1.28
CA ILE A 59 -7.41 2.56 1.06
C ILE A 59 -6.10 2.72 1.84
N ALA A 60 -5.54 3.94 1.91
CA ALA A 60 -4.33 4.22 2.69
C ALA A 60 -4.53 3.92 4.18
N GLU A 61 -5.68 4.26 4.76
CA GLU A 61 -6.03 3.89 6.14
C GLU A 61 -6.02 2.36 6.35
N LYS A 62 -6.58 1.60 5.40
CA LYS A 62 -6.56 0.12 5.48
C LYS A 62 -5.15 -0.45 5.34
N ILE A 63 -4.31 0.17 4.51
CA ILE A 63 -2.88 -0.19 4.39
C ILE A 63 -2.16 0.08 5.71
N GLN A 64 -2.40 1.23 6.34
CA GLN A 64 -1.80 1.57 7.63
C GLN A 64 -2.14 0.52 8.68
N LEU A 65 -3.44 0.22 8.85
CA LEU A 65 -3.90 -0.79 9.81
C LEU A 65 -3.27 -2.17 9.56
N GLU A 66 -3.25 -2.65 8.32
CA GLU A 66 -2.63 -3.95 7.99
C GLU A 66 -1.11 -3.95 8.15
N THR A 67 -0.44 -2.82 7.91
CA THR A 67 1.00 -2.67 8.10
C THR A 67 1.36 -2.65 9.59
N ASP A 68 0.57 -1.97 10.41
CA ASP A 68 0.76 -1.93 11.87
C ASP A 68 0.61 -3.34 12.47
N GLU A 69 -0.39 -4.11 12.03
CA GLU A 69 -0.52 -5.51 12.44
C GLU A 69 0.70 -6.38 12.05
N LEU A 70 1.27 -6.15 10.86
CA LEU A 70 2.45 -6.88 10.38
C LEU A 70 3.73 -6.44 11.09
N ALA A 71 3.81 -5.20 11.57
CA ALA A 71 4.96 -4.72 12.36
C ALA A 71 5.03 -5.41 13.73
N VAL A 72 3.88 -5.77 14.31
CA VAL A 72 3.79 -6.55 15.56
C VAL A 72 4.18 -8.01 15.33
N HIS A 73 3.90 -8.56 14.14
CA HIS A 73 4.17 -9.95 13.78
C HIS A 73 4.92 -10.06 12.45
N PRO A 74 6.20 -9.66 12.38
CA PRO A 74 6.95 -9.68 11.13
C PRO A 74 7.35 -11.11 10.75
N ILE A 75 7.54 -11.34 9.45
CA ILE A 75 8.22 -12.57 9.00
C ILE A 75 9.66 -12.58 9.52
N PRO A 76 10.13 -13.71 10.09
CA PRO A 76 11.50 -13.83 10.56
C PRO A 76 12.52 -13.48 9.48
N GLN A 77 13.40 -12.53 9.75
CA GLN A 77 14.42 -12.09 8.78
C GLN A 77 15.52 -13.14 8.57
N ASN A 78 15.82 -13.90 9.64
CA ASN A 78 16.95 -14.84 9.71
C ASN A 78 16.58 -16.28 9.38
N GLU A 79 15.31 -16.58 9.09
CA GLU A 79 14.96 -17.92 8.62
C GLU A 79 15.54 -18.12 7.21
N VAL A 80 16.42 -19.12 7.11
CA VAL A 80 16.98 -19.61 5.86
C VAL A 80 15.83 -19.88 4.90
N ILE A 81 16.04 -19.58 3.61
CA ILE A 81 15.09 -19.63 2.47
C ILE A 81 14.62 -21.08 2.17
N ASN A 82 14.42 -21.91 3.19
CA ASN A 82 13.94 -23.28 3.06
C ASN A 82 12.40 -23.33 3.05
N SER A 83 11.71 -22.27 3.48
CA SER A 83 10.25 -22.17 3.40
C SER A 83 9.83 -21.39 2.15
N GLN A 84 9.06 -22.05 1.27
CA GLN A 84 8.45 -21.43 0.10
C GLN A 84 7.60 -20.20 0.47
N ILE A 85 6.91 -20.24 1.62
CA ILE A 85 6.05 -19.16 2.12
C ILE A 85 6.89 -17.91 2.44
N ILE A 86 8.05 -18.07 3.07
CA ILE A 86 8.95 -16.96 3.40
C ILE A 86 9.51 -16.33 2.15
N ARG A 87 9.88 -17.15 1.15
CA ARG A 87 10.37 -16.66 -0.14
C ARG A 87 9.30 -15.82 -0.84
N GLU A 88 8.08 -16.35 -0.95
CA GLU A 88 6.96 -15.64 -1.59
C GLU A 88 6.63 -14.32 -0.87
N ALA A 89 6.66 -14.31 0.46
CA ALA A 89 6.42 -13.07 1.19
C ALA A 89 7.55 -12.04 1.02
N LYS A 90 8.82 -12.47 0.95
CA LYS A 90 9.96 -11.58 0.63
C LYS A 90 9.82 -10.98 -0.77
N GLU A 91 9.38 -11.76 -1.75
CA GLU A 91 9.07 -11.29 -3.11
C GLU A 91 7.94 -10.24 -3.08
N ILE A 92 6.84 -10.51 -2.36
CA ILE A 92 5.75 -9.55 -2.18
C ILE A 92 6.23 -8.24 -1.54
N ILE A 93 7.09 -8.31 -0.52
CA ILE A 93 7.65 -7.12 0.13
C ILE A 93 8.49 -6.32 -0.87
N ALA A 94 9.29 -6.98 -1.71
CA ALA A 94 10.06 -6.31 -2.75
C ALA A 94 9.16 -5.60 -3.76
N ASP A 95 8.09 -6.26 -4.23
CA ASP A 95 7.10 -5.66 -5.13
C ASP A 95 6.41 -4.43 -4.49
N ILE A 96 6.08 -4.50 -3.20
CA ILE A 96 5.49 -3.38 -2.47
C ILE A 96 6.46 -2.20 -2.42
N LYS A 97 7.76 -2.44 -2.19
CA LYS A 97 8.77 -1.37 -2.20
C LYS A 97 8.89 -0.68 -3.56
N ILE A 98 8.79 -1.44 -4.66
CA ILE A 98 8.76 -0.88 -6.01
C ILE A 98 7.52 0.00 -6.19
N MET A 99 6.33 -0.52 -5.85
CA MET A 99 5.07 0.24 -5.95
C MET A 99 5.07 1.51 -5.08
N LEU A 100 5.72 1.48 -3.93
CA LEU A 100 5.90 2.67 -3.07
C LEU A 100 6.75 3.74 -3.74
N GLY A 101 7.81 3.36 -4.45
CA GLY A 101 8.61 4.28 -5.27
C GLY A 101 7.75 4.96 -6.34
N ASP A 102 7.06 4.15 -7.16
CA ASP A 102 6.16 4.67 -8.21
C ASP A 102 5.06 5.58 -7.65
N LEU A 103 4.52 5.22 -6.48
CA LEU A 103 3.49 6.01 -5.82
C LEU A 103 4.04 7.37 -5.40
N TYR A 104 5.24 7.42 -4.81
CA TYR A 104 5.84 8.68 -4.37
C TYR A 104 6.00 9.68 -5.52
N GLU A 105 6.51 9.23 -6.67
CA GLU A 105 6.67 10.06 -7.88
C GLU A 105 5.33 10.59 -8.41
N ARG A 106 4.29 9.74 -8.40
CA ARG A 106 2.93 10.14 -8.81
C ARG A 106 2.32 11.13 -7.84
N GLU A 107 2.51 10.95 -6.54
CA GLU A 107 1.98 11.87 -5.51
C GLU A 107 2.60 13.26 -5.58
N GLU A 108 3.90 13.34 -5.86
CA GLU A 108 4.58 14.61 -6.10
C GLU A 108 3.92 15.33 -7.29
N THR A 109 3.73 14.62 -8.40
CA THR A 109 3.09 15.16 -9.61
C THR A 109 1.64 15.61 -9.36
N ILE A 110 0.83 14.80 -8.67
CA ILE A 110 -0.55 15.13 -8.28
C ILE A 110 -0.57 16.40 -7.42
N SER A 111 0.32 16.49 -6.44
CA SER A 111 0.42 17.63 -5.53
C SER A 111 0.75 18.92 -6.26
N GLU A 112 1.64 18.88 -7.26
CA GLU A 112 1.96 20.04 -8.09
C GLU A 112 0.76 20.50 -8.94
N TRP A 113 0.04 19.56 -9.55
CA TRP A 113 -1.14 19.86 -10.37
C TRP A 113 -2.27 20.49 -9.55
N ILE A 114 -2.53 19.95 -8.37
CA ILE A 114 -3.51 20.49 -7.42
C ILE A 114 -3.17 21.94 -7.06
N LYS A 115 -1.89 22.22 -6.73
CA LYS A 115 -1.40 23.57 -6.42
C LYS A 115 -1.58 24.53 -7.59
N LYS A 116 -1.20 24.10 -8.81
CA LYS A 116 -1.34 24.90 -10.05
C LYS A 116 -2.80 25.24 -10.36
N ARG A 117 -3.72 24.30 -10.10
CA ARG A 117 -5.17 24.48 -10.34
C ARG A 117 -5.89 25.24 -9.22
N GLY A 118 -5.21 25.55 -8.10
CA GLY A 118 -5.82 26.24 -6.96
C GLY A 118 -6.95 25.44 -6.30
N MET A 119 -6.94 24.10 -6.44
CA MET A 119 -7.97 23.24 -5.88
C MET A 119 -7.88 23.27 -4.35
N LYS A 120 -8.99 23.64 -3.68
CA LYS A 120 -9.09 23.62 -2.22
C LYS A 120 -9.79 22.33 -1.79
N PHE A 121 -9.07 21.53 -1.02
CA PHE A 121 -9.62 20.40 -0.30
C PHE A 121 -10.01 20.91 1.09
N GLU A 122 -11.30 20.90 1.39
CA GLU A 122 -11.74 21.08 2.77
C GLU A 122 -11.30 19.83 3.53
N SER A 123 -10.40 20.00 4.49
CA SER A 123 -10.12 18.93 5.45
C SER A 123 -11.41 18.66 6.24
N PRO A 124 -11.78 17.39 6.46
CA PRO A 124 -12.91 17.05 7.33
C PRO A 124 -12.74 17.61 8.74
#